data_AF-A0A7C9RGI4-F1
#
_entry.id   AF-A0A7C9RGI4-F1
#
_cell.length_a   1.000
_cell.length_b   1.000
_cell.length_c   1.000
_cell.angle_alpha   90.00
_cell.angle_beta   90.00
_cell.angle_gamma   90.00
#
_symmetry.space_group_name_H-M   'P 1'
#
loop_
_entity.id
_entity.type
_entity.pdbx_description
1 polymer ?
#
loop_
_entity_poly.entity_id
_entity_poly.type
_entity_poly.pdbx_seq_one_letter_code
_entity_poly.pdbx_strand_id
1 'polypeptide(L)'
;MADPVRDPRLTPARPDLAAKHLEGKVTAAQFAEGIEFEVFDPIAPVRREPSHDAALDTEALKGERVVIYDRDAEGWAWGQLKTDGYAVSYTHLRA
;
A
#
# COMPACT_ATOMS: atom_id res chain seq x y z
N MET A 1 1.65 4.42 25.57
CA MET A 1 2.34 4.95 24.37
C MET A 1 2.60 3.75 23.49
N ALA A 2 1.76 3.50 22.48
CA ALA A 2 2.03 2.44 21.52
C ALA A 2 3.23 2.91 20.69
N ASP A 3 4.32 2.15 20.69
CA ASP A 3 5.46 2.45 19.83
C ASP A 3 4.95 2.56 18.38
N PRO A 4 4.96 3.75 17.76
CA PRO A 4 4.46 3.96 16.39
C PRO A 4 5.33 3.23 15.34
N VAL A 5 6.35 2.52 15.79
CA VAL A 5 7.25 1.68 15.04
C VAL A 5 6.64 0.28 14.98
N ARG A 6 5.88 -0.01 13.90
CA ARG A 6 5.41 -1.33 13.42
C ARG A 6 3.93 -1.70 13.63
N ASP A 7 2.99 -0.77 13.44
CA ASP A 7 1.69 -1.25 12.94
C ASP A 7 1.85 -1.48 11.42
N PRO A 8 1.78 -2.74 10.93
CA PRO A 8 1.91 -3.05 9.50
C PRO A 8 0.80 -2.42 8.65
N ARG A 9 -0.29 -1.95 9.27
CA ARG A 9 -1.35 -1.20 8.59
C ARG A 9 -0.90 0.20 8.24
N LEU A 10 -0.15 0.85 9.12
CA LEU A 10 0.28 2.25 9.00
C LEU A 10 1.70 2.40 8.47
N THR A 11 2.50 1.34 8.59
CA THR A 11 3.91 1.31 8.17
C THR A 11 4.02 0.47 6.91
N PRO A 12 4.27 1.07 5.72
CA PRO A 12 4.48 0.33 4.48
C PRO A 12 5.85 -0.36 4.51
N ALA A 13 5.94 -1.46 5.25
CA ALA A 13 7.13 -2.27 5.39
C ALA A 13 6.77 -3.75 5.44
N ARG A 14 7.28 -4.51 4.48
CA ARG A 14 7.30 -5.96 4.42
C ARG A 14 8.75 -6.46 4.41
N PRO A 15 9.00 -7.74 4.73
CA PRO A 15 10.36 -8.29 4.70
C PRO A 15 11.02 -8.17 3.33
N ASP A 16 10.23 -8.24 2.27
CA ASP A 16 10.66 -8.09 0.88
C ASP A 16 10.83 -6.61 0.49
N LEU A 17 9.85 -5.75 0.76
CA LEU A 17 9.86 -4.35 0.32
C LEU A 17 9.36 -3.37 1.39
N ALA A 18 10.03 -2.23 1.51
CA ALA A 18 9.57 -1.11 2.34
C ALA A 18 9.63 0.23 1.60
N ALA A 19 8.91 1.23 2.11
CA ALA A 19 9.02 2.59 1.61
C ALA A 19 10.42 3.17 1.92
N LYS A 20 11.02 3.91 0.97
CA LYS A 20 12.39 4.46 1.09
C LYS A 20 12.59 5.36 2.29
N HIS A 21 11.56 6.09 2.73
CA HIS A 21 11.65 6.93 3.94
C HIS A 21 11.74 6.13 5.26
N LEU A 22 11.60 4.81 5.19
CA LEU A 22 11.80 3.86 6.30
C LEU A 22 13.18 3.20 6.28
N GLU A 23 14.04 3.52 5.30
CA GLU A 23 15.42 3.05 5.26
C GLU A 23 16.14 3.44 6.56
N GLY A 24 16.80 2.47 7.20
CA GLY A 24 17.42 2.63 8.51
C GLY A 24 16.47 2.58 9.72
N LYS A 25 15.14 2.56 9.51
CA LYS A 25 14.12 2.37 10.57
C LYS A 25 13.54 0.96 10.60
N VAL A 26 13.43 0.33 9.42
CA VAL A 26 12.92 -1.03 9.26
C VAL A 26 13.93 -1.90 8.51
N THR A 27 13.79 -3.22 8.64
CA THR A 27 14.57 -4.18 7.86
C THR A 27 13.69 -4.69 6.72
N ALA A 28 14.12 -4.47 5.49
CA ALA A 28 13.50 -4.97 4.28
C ALA A 28 14.61 -5.31 3.26
N ALA A 29 14.33 -6.22 2.32
CA ALA A 29 15.29 -6.58 1.28
C ALA A 29 15.50 -5.45 0.27
N GLN A 30 14.46 -4.65 0.00
CA GLN A 30 14.48 -3.50 -0.89
C GLN A 30 13.66 -2.32 -0.35
N PHE A 31 13.98 -1.13 -0.86
CA PHE A 31 13.32 0.12 -0.52
C PHE A 31 12.88 0.87 -1.78
N ALA A 32 11.62 1.28 -1.87
CA ALA A 32 11.06 2.00 -3.03
C ALA A 32 10.56 3.40 -2.65
N GLU A 33 10.75 4.38 -3.54
CA GLU A 33 10.28 5.77 -3.31
C GLU A 33 8.76 5.90 -3.22
N GLY A 34 8.06 5.03 -3.94
CA GLY A 34 6.62 5.15 -4.11
C GLY A 34 6.27 6.21 -5.15
N ILE A 35 5.26 5.93 -5.96
CA ILE A 35 4.72 6.87 -6.94
C ILE A 35 3.29 7.17 -6.53
N GLU A 36 2.89 8.44 -6.54
CA GLU A 36 1.52 8.82 -6.20
C GLU A 36 0.56 8.55 -7.39
N PHE A 37 -0.59 7.97 -7.07
CA PHE A 37 -1.69 7.67 -7.97
C PHE A 37 -2.99 8.19 -7.38
N GLU A 38 -4.01 8.31 -8.25
CA GLU A 38 -5.37 8.60 -7.86
C GLU A 38 -6.27 7.39 -8.14
N VAL A 39 -7.15 7.09 -7.19
CA VAL A 39 -8.18 6.06 -7.37
C VAL A 39 -9.22 6.57 -8.36
N PHE A 40 -9.34 5.88 -9.50
CA PHE A 40 -10.26 6.27 -10.57
C PHE A 40 -11.65 5.65 -10.41
N ASP A 41 -11.70 4.40 -9.95
CA ASP A 41 -12.94 3.67 -9.71
C ASP A 41 -13.75 4.29 -8.57
N PRO A 42 -15.09 4.19 -8.61
CA PRO A 42 -15.95 4.70 -7.53
C PRO A 42 -15.56 4.12 -6.18
N ILE A 43 -15.23 2.82 -6.17
CA ILE A 43 -14.82 2.05 -5.00
C ILE A 43 -13.76 1.05 -5.47
N ALA A 44 -12.61 1.03 -4.80
CA ALA A 44 -11.53 0.09 -5.05
C ALA A 44 -11.26 -0.75 -3.79
N PRO A 45 -11.40 -2.10 -3.86
CA PRO A 45 -11.25 -2.95 -2.70
C PRO A 45 -9.79 -2.97 -2.23
N VAL A 46 -9.62 -2.80 -0.92
CA VAL A 46 -8.31 -2.73 -0.27
C VAL A 46 -8.09 -4.02 0.50
N ARG A 47 -7.16 -4.86 0.02
CA ARG A 47 -6.93 -6.20 0.59
C ARG A 47 -5.56 -6.34 1.21
N ARG A 48 -5.52 -7.16 2.27
CA ARG A 48 -4.29 -7.45 3.04
C ARG A 48 -3.21 -8.16 2.21
N GLU A 49 -3.63 -8.97 1.26
CA GLU A 49 -2.75 -9.73 0.36
C GLU A 49 -3.20 -9.53 -1.09
N PRO A 50 -2.30 -9.67 -2.09
CA PRO A 50 -2.62 -9.56 -3.51
C PRO A 50 -3.37 -10.81 -3.99
N SER A 51 -4.57 -11.02 -3.48
CA SER A 51 -5.43 -12.14 -3.80
C SER A 51 -6.90 -11.75 -3.67
N HIS A 52 -7.74 -12.25 -4.56
CA HIS A 52 -9.18 -12.03 -4.51
C HIS A 52 -9.86 -12.68 -3.29
N ASP A 53 -9.25 -13.73 -2.74
CA ASP A 53 -9.71 -14.45 -1.55
C ASP A 53 -9.23 -13.78 -0.24
N ALA A 54 -8.29 -12.84 -0.34
CA ALA A 54 -7.75 -12.16 0.84
C ALA A 54 -8.82 -11.28 1.51
N ALA A 55 -8.74 -11.18 2.83
CA ALA A 55 -9.65 -10.34 3.60
C ALA A 55 -9.65 -8.89 3.08
N LEU A 56 -10.85 -8.35 2.90
CA LEU A 56 -11.07 -6.94 2.64
C LEU A 56 -10.87 -6.18 3.95
N ASP A 57 -9.89 -5.29 3.98
CA ASP A 57 -9.65 -4.46 5.16
C ASP A 57 -10.42 -3.14 5.08
N THR A 58 -10.45 -2.52 3.90
CA THR A 58 -11.18 -1.28 3.66
C THR A 58 -11.52 -1.13 2.17
N GLU A 59 -12.05 0.02 1.77
CA GLU A 59 -12.32 0.39 0.39
C GLU A 59 -11.80 1.81 0.15
N ALA A 60 -11.05 2.00 -0.93
CA ALA A 60 -10.60 3.32 -1.35
C ALA A 60 -11.63 3.92 -2.29
N LEU A 61 -11.90 5.21 -2.14
CA LEU A 61 -12.91 5.93 -2.90
C LEU A 61 -12.28 6.72 -4.05
N LYS A 62 -13.10 7.00 -5.06
CA LYS A 62 -12.69 7.82 -6.20
C LYS A 62 -12.11 9.17 -5.75
N GLY A 63 -10.95 9.51 -6.30
CA GLY A 63 -10.24 10.76 -6.03
C GLY A 63 -9.28 10.68 -4.85
N GLU A 64 -9.27 9.56 -4.10
CA GLU A 64 -8.27 9.36 -3.05
C GLU A 64 -6.87 9.15 -3.62
N ARG A 65 -5.87 9.61 -2.86
CA ARG A 65 -4.45 9.51 -3.24
C ARG A 65 -3.83 8.28 -2.60
N VAL A 66 -3.16 7.48 -3.42
CA VAL A 66 -2.44 6.28 -3.00
C VAL A 66 -0.99 6.37 -3.47
N VAL A 67 -0.05 5.96 -2.63
CA VAL A 67 1.37 5.86 -2.98
C VAL A 67 1.70 4.41 -3.27
N ILE A 68 2.05 4.08 -4.51
CA ILE A 68 2.34 2.72 -4.95
C ILE A 68 3.84 2.46 -4.97
N TYR A 69 4.27 1.43 -4.26
CA TYR A 69 5.68 1.03 -4.15
C TYR A 69 6.01 -0.15 -5.07
N ASP A 70 5.06 -1.06 -5.31
CA ASP A 70 5.23 -2.23 -6.18
C ASP A 70 3.98 -2.46 -7.04
N ARG A 71 4.18 -3.03 -8.22
CA ARG A 71 3.11 -3.51 -9.10
C ARG A 71 3.53 -4.82 -9.75
N ASP A 72 2.66 -5.84 -9.69
CA ASP A 72 2.87 -7.09 -10.40
C ASP A 72 2.20 -7.10 -11.79
N ALA A 73 2.54 -8.14 -12.57
CA ALA A 73 2.05 -8.33 -13.93
C ALA A 73 0.59 -8.81 -14.00
N GLU A 74 0.06 -9.37 -12.91
CA GLU A 74 -1.35 -9.74 -12.74
C GLU A 74 -2.22 -8.52 -12.39
N GLY A 75 -1.58 -7.35 -12.23
CA GLY A 75 -2.21 -6.06 -12.08
C GLY A 75 -2.31 -5.60 -10.63
N TRP A 76 -1.83 -6.36 -9.64
CA TRP A 76 -1.87 -5.87 -8.26
C TRP A 76 -0.80 -4.82 -8.01
N ALA A 77 -1.15 -3.86 -7.17
CA ALA A 77 -0.31 -2.74 -6.79
C ALA A 77 -0.21 -2.68 -5.28
N TRP A 78 0.98 -2.82 -4.73
CA TRP A 78 1.20 -2.66 -3.30
C TRP A 78 1.57 -1.22 -2.97
N GLY A 79 0.81 -0.59 -2.08
CA GLY A 79 0.94 0.82 -1.78
C GLY A 79 0.15 1.28 -0.56
N GLN A 80 0.23 2.57 -0.25
CA GLN A 80 -0.33 3.16 0.95
C GLN A 80 -1.34 4.27 0.61
N LEU A 81 -2.55 4.22 1.18
CA LEU A 81 -3.49 5.34 1.12
C LEU A 81 -2.98 6.51 1.94
N LYS A 82 -3.02 7.73 1.38
CA LYS A 82 -2.61 8.93 2.11
C LYS A 82 -3.62 9.35 3.19
N THR A 83 -4.87 8.94 3.05
CA THR A 83 -5.97 9.37 3.92
C THR A 83 -5.95 8.64 5.26
N ASP A 84 -5.77 7.31 5.24
CA ASP A 84 -5.80 6.47 6.44
C ASP A 84 -4.47 5.74 6.72
N GLY A 85 -3.44 5.99 5.91
CA GLY A 85 -2.12 5.37 6.07
C GLY A 85 -2.09 3.87 5.77
N TYR A 86 -3.15 3.30 5.19
CA TYR A 86 -3.33 1.86 5.03
C TYR A 86 -2.48 1.26 3.88
N ALA A 87 -1.62 0.27 4.17
CA ALA A 87 -0.69 -0.36 3.21
C ALA A 87 -1.21 -1.70 2.63
N VAL A 88 -1.43 -1.79 1.31
CA VAL A 88 -2.29 -2.82 0.65
C VAL A 88 -2.16 -2.95 -0.86
N SER A 89 -2.81 -3.98 -1.40
CA SER A 89 -2.79 -4.46 -2.79
C SER A 89 -4.02 -3.99 -3.61
N TYR A 90 -3.86 -3.47 -4.84
CA TYR A 90 -4.95 -2.94 -5.72
C TYR A 90 -4.81 -3.28 -7.20
N THR A 91 -5.91 -3.50 -7.93
CA THR A 91 -5.84 -3.91 -9.35
C THR A 91 -6.04 -2.79 -10.40
N HIS A 92 -6.64 -1.65 -10.04
CA HIS A 92 -7.00 -0.60 -11.02
C HIS A 92 -6.59 0.81 -10.54
N LEU A 93 -5.48 1.32 -11.06
CA LEU A 93 -4.97 2.66 -10.78
C LEU A 93 -4.57 3.36 -12.07
N ARG A 94 -4.74 4.68 -12.12
CA ARG A 94 -4.28 5.51 -13.25
C ARG A 94 -3.17 6.46 -12.78
N ALA A 95 -2.06 6.45 -13.51
CA ALA A 95 -0.92 7.35 -13.32
C ALA A 95 -1.28 8.80 -13.68
#